data_AF-A0A1G0AGP5-F1
#
_entry.id   AF-A0A1G0AGP5-F1
#
_cell.length_a   1.000
_cell.length_b   1.000
_cell.length_c   1.000
_cell.angle_alpha   90.00
_cell.angle_beta   90.00
_cell.angle_gamma   90.00
#
_symmetry.space_group_name_H-M   'P 1'
#
loop_
_entity.id
_entity.type
_entity.pdbx_description
1 polymer ?
#
loop_
_entity_poly.entity_id
_entity_poly.type
_entity_poly.pdbx_seq_one_letter_code
_entity_poly.pdbx_strand_id
1 'polypeptide(L)' 'MRRYQRLGYRVAFCGDATTDIKAARIADAVFAAKKLWTFCRNTGLPGRRLKNFSGVTQLLSRPS' A
#
# COMPACT_ATOMS: atom_id res chain seq x y z
N MET A 1 -2.13 1.80 11.38
CA MET A 1 -0.85 1.43 10.72
C MET A 1 0.32 1.51 11.68
N ARG A 2 0.72 2.71 12.16
CA ARG A 2 1.89 2.88 13.05
C ARG A 2 1.90 1.99 14.30
N ARG A 3 0.73 1.73 14.90
CA ARG A 3 0.60 0.79 16.03
C ARG A 3 1.03 -0.63 15.65
N TYR A 4 0.61 -1.14 14.49
CA TYR A 4 0.95 -2.47 14.01
C TYR A 4 2.42 -2.57 13.61
N GLN A 5 2.95 -1.56 12.93
CA GLN A 5 4.37 -1.46 12.63
C GLN A 5 5.23 -1.51 13.90
N ARG A 6 4.83 -0.81 14.97
CA ARG A 6 5.51 -0.86 16.27
C ARG A 6 5.47 -2.23 16.95
N LEU A 7 4.47 -3.04 16.65
CA LEU A 7 4.35 -4.43 17.12
C LEU A 7 5.10 -5.43 16.23
N GLY A 8 5.89 -4.95 15.26
CA GLY A 8 6.68 -5.80 14.35
C GLY A 8 5.93 -6.29 13.11
N TYR A 9 4.67 -5.88 12.91
CA TYR A 9 3.92 -6.26 11.71
C TYR A 9 4.32 -5.40 10.50
N ARG A 10 4.50 -6.06 9.36
CA ARG A 10 4.55 -5.40 8.06
C ARG A 10 3.14 -5.09 7.57
N VAL A 11 2.88 -3.83 7.21
CA VAL A 11 1.54 -3.33 6.86
C VAL A 11 1.46 -3.03 5.37
N ALA A 12 0.52 -3.69 4.70
CA ALA A 12 0.11 -3.37 3.34
C ALA A 12 -1.14 -2.49 3.36
N PHE A 13 -1.18 -1.44 2.53
CA PHE A 13 -2.37 -0.63 2.31
C PHE A 13 -2.89 -0.80 0.87
N CYS A 14 -4.20 -0.97 0.73
CA CYS A 14 -4.90 -1.06 -0.55
C CYS A 14 -5.93 0.06 -0.64
N GLY A 15 -5.88 0.89 -1.69
CA GLY A 15 -6.80 2.02 -1.85
C GLY A 15 -6.88 2.55 -3.28
N ASP A 16 -7.78 3.49 -3.54
CA ASP A 16 -8.04 4.02 -4.88
C ASP A 16 -8.28 5.54 -4.95
N ALA A 17 -8.40 6.21 -3.80
CA ALA A 17 -8.80 7.61 -3.71
C ALA A 17 -7.67 8.53 -3.21
N THR A 18 -7.85 9.84 -3.40
CA THR A 18 -6.90 10.85 -2.89
C THR A 18 -6.95 11.00 -1.37
N THR A 19 -8.08 10.66 -0.74
CA THR A 19 -8.22 10.58 0.72
C THR A 19 -7.25 9.57 1.35
N ASP A 20 -6.78 8.61 0.56
CA ASP A 20 -5.89 7.55 1.01
C ASP A 20 -4.41 7.95 1.04
N ILE A 21 -4.03 9.12 0.51
CA ILE A 21 -2.63 9.54 0.36
C ILE A 21 -1.87 9.47 1.70
N LYS A 22 -2.49 9.93 2.79
CA LYS A 22 -1.86 9.90 4.11
C LYS A 22 -1.61 8.47 4.59
N ALA A 23 -2.54 7.56 4.33
CA ALA A 23 -2.42 6.15 4.68
C ALA A 23 -1.34 5.47 3.81
N ALA A 24 -1.34 5.73 2.50
CA ALA A 24 -0.37 5.21 1.55
C ALA A 24 1.08 5.63 1.90
N ARG A 25 1.28 6.86 2.39
CA ARG A 25 2.62 7.33 2.82
C ARG A 25 3.14 6.67 4.10
N ILE A 26 2.26 6.03 4.89
CA ILE A 26 2.63 5.41 6.17
C ILE A 26 2.88 3.91 6.02
N ALA A 27 2.20 3.25 5.08
CA ALA A 27 2.29 1.80 4.90
C ALA A 27 3.65 1.34 4.37
N ASP A 28 4.05 0.10 4.71
CA ASP A 28 5.30 -0.50 4.22
C ASP A 28 5.18 -0.97 2.77
N ALA A 29 3.96 -1.20 2.31
CA ALA A 29 3.64 -1.48 0.92
C ALA A 29 2.29 -0.88 0.54
N VAL A 30 2.21 -0.34 -0.67
CA VAL A 30 0.98 0.27 -1.21
C VAL A 30 0.55 -0.49 -2.46
N PHE A 31 -0.72 -0.86 -2.51
CA PHE A 31 -1.41 -1.32 -3.70
C PHE A 31 -2.49 -0.29 -4.07
N ALA A 32 -2.25 0.44 -5.15
CA ALA A 32 -3.08 1.59 -5.51
C ALA A 32 -3.85 1.37 -6.81
N ALA A 33 -5.10 1.80 -6.86
CA ALA A 33 -5.91 1.92 -8.07
C ALA A 33 -6.27 3.39 -8.35
N LYS A 34 -6.85 3.64 -9.53
CA LYS A 34 -7.43 4.93 -9.95
C LYS A 34 -6.58 6.15 -9.56
N LYS A 35 -7.14 7.09 -8.79
CA LYS A 35 -6.51 8.37 -8.46
C LYS A 35 -5.28 8.19 -7.58
N LEU A 36 -5.32 7.22 -6.66
CA LEU A 36 -4.16 6.90 -5.82
C LEU A 36 -3.00 6.36 -6.66
N TRP A 37 -3.27 5.53 -7.68
CA TRP A 37 -2.23 5.03 -8.58
C TRP A 37 -1.56 6.15 -9.37
N THR A 38 -2.35 7.05 -9.94
CA THR A 38 -1.84 8.24 -10.64
C THR A 38 -0.99 9.09 -9.69
N PHE A 39 -1.44 9.31 -8.46
CA PHE A 39 -0.67 10.02 -7.44
C PHE A 39 0.67 9.34 -7.14
N CYS A 40 0.67 8.02 -6.92
CA CYS A 40 1.90 7.27 -6.66
C CYS A 40 2.92 7.43 -7.80
N ARG A 41 2.46 7.31 -9.05
CA ARG A 41 3.30 7.47 -10.24
C ARG A 41 3.87 8.88 -10.37
N ASN A 42 3.05 9.90 -10.17
CA ASN A 42 3.44 11.29 -10.37
C ASN A 42 4.39 11.81 -9.27
N THR A 43 4.30 11.25 -8.06
CA THR A 43 5.09 11.71 -6.90
C THR A 43 6.28 10.83 -6.57
N GLY A 44 6.47 9.72 -7.31
CA GLY A 44 7.49 8.73 -7.00
C GLY A 44 7.23 7.95 -5.71
N LEU A 45 6.02 8.02 -5.14
CA LEU A 45 5.66 7.21 -3.96
C LEU A 45 5.67 5.72 -4.36
N PRO A 46 6.50 4.87 -3.72
CA PRO A 46 6.57 3.45 -4.05
C PRO A 46 5.21 2.78 -3.86
N GLY A 47 4.72 2.15 -4.93
CA GLY A 47 3.44 1.46 -4.93
C GLY A 47 3.32 0.51 -6.11
N ARG A 48 2.48 -0.49 -5.96
CA ARG A 48 2.11 -1.45 -7.01
C ARG A 48 0.70 -1.14 -7.48
N ARG A 49 0.42 -1.31 -8.78
CA ARG A 49 -0.94 -1.13 -9.29
C ARG A 49 -1.83 -2.26 -8.77
N LEU A 50 -2.92 -1.92 -8.10
CA LEU A 50 -3.93 -2.88 -7.64
C LEU A 50 -4.84 -3.25 -8.82
N LYS A 51 -4.66 -4.45 -9.37
CA LYS A 51 -5.53 -5.04 -10.41
C LYS A 51 -6.48 -6.08 -9.82
N ASN A 52 -5.99 -6.84 -8.85
CA ASN A 52 -6.67 -7.85 -8.05
C ASN A 52 -5.85 -8.06 -6.76
N PHE A 53 -6.28 -8.97 -5.89
CA PHE A 53 -5.63 -9.19 -4.60
C PHE A 53 -4.44 -10.17 -4.63
N SER A 54 -4.09 -10.77 -5.77
CA SER A 54 -3.01 -11.79 -5.79
C SER A 54 -1.66 -11.23 -5.35
N GLY A 55 -1.33 -9.99 -5.75
CA GLY A 55 -0.11 -9.32 -5.31
C GLY A 55 -0.11 -8.98 -3.82
N VAL A 56 -1.28 -8.74 -3.23
CA VAL A 56 -1.44 -8.52 -1.79
C VAL A 56 -1.22 -9.83 -1.04
N THR A 57 -1.87 -10.91 -1.48
CA THR A 57 -1.67 -12.25 -0.92
C THR A 57 -0.21 -12.66 -0.98
N GLN A 58 0.46 -12.50 -2.13
CA GLN A 58 1.89 -12.80 -2.27
C GLN A 58 2.76 -12.02 -1.27
N LEU A 59 2.41 -10.76 -0.97
CA LEU A 59 3.14 -9.97 0.02
C LEU A 59 2.93 -10.52 1.43
N LEU A 60 1.71 -10.90 1.79
CA LEU A 60 1.34 -11.38 3.13
C LEU A 60 1.77 -12.83 3.39
N SER A 61 1.90 -13.66 2.35
CA SER A 61 2.31 -15.06 2.46
C SER A 61 3.82 -15.26 2.64
N ARG A 62 4.63 -14.20 2.55
CA ARG A 62 6.09 -14.30 2.76
C ARG A 62 6.37 -14.40 4.26
N PRO A 63 7.17 -15.38 4.72
CA PRO A 63 7.68 -15.39 6.09
C PRO A 63 8.38 -14.06 6.37
N SER A 64 8.18 -13.51 7.58
CA SER A 64 8.81 -12.27 8.04
C SER A 64 10.27 -12.50 8.42
#